data_AF-A0A0V0QIX9-F1
#
_entry.id   AF-A0A0V0QIX9-F1
#
_cell.length_a   1.000
_cell.length_b   1.000
_cell.length_c   1.000
_cell.angle_alpha   90.00
_cell.angle_beta   90.00
_cell.angle_gamma   90.00
#
_symmetry.space_group_name_H-M   'P 1'
#
loop_
_entity.id
_entity.type
_entity.pdbx_description
1 polymer ?
#
loop_
_entity_poly.entity_id
_entity_poly.type
_entity_poly.pdbx_seq_one_letter_code
_entity_poly.pdbx_strand_id
1 'polypeptide(L)'
;MWDRPRPTPPQPNKFKHKNGTLRGYENNCSMPSGDSAQGAVFATSFYFLLSEINALSEFSEYFEILYVLIIFSALVCLARVYFMCHYVGDTIIGASMSFFSTYLIYQYVFPVVYKQLQNLV
;
A
#
# COMPACT_ATOMS: atom_id res chain seq x y z
N MET A 1 6.71 -21.06 8.11
CA MET A 1 6.36 -20.14 9.21
C MET A 1 5.72 -18.87 8.61
N TRP A 2 4.65 -19.01 7.82
CA TRP A 2 3.98 -17.89 7.14
C TRP A 2 2.45 -17.92 7.29
N ASP A 3 1.89 -19.04 7.79
CA ASP A 3 0.46 -19.16 8.10
C ASP A 3 0.15 -18.55 9.46
N ARG A 4 0.22 -17.23 9.55
CA ARG A 4 -0.29 -16.51 10.73
C ARG A 4 -1.83 -16.51 10.66
N PRO A 5 -2.52 -16.98 11.71
CA PRO A 5 -3.98 -16.96 11.74
C PRO A 5 -4.50 -15.54 11.94
N ARG A 6 -5.53 -15.15 11.18
CA ARG A 6 -6.11 -13.80 11.22
C ARG A 6 -6.70 -13.43 12.59
N PRO A 7 -6.78 -12.13 12.94
CA PRO A 7 -7.34 -11.68 14.21
C PRO A 7 -8.72 -12.29 14.48
N THR A 8 -8.93 -12.82 15.68
CA THR A 8 -10.23 -13.29 16.18
C THR A 8 -10.87 -12.21 17.06
N PRO A 9 -12.16 -11.87 16.88
CA PRO A 9 -12.84 -11.01 17.84
C PRO A 9 -12.88 -11.71 19.21
N PRO A 10 -12.67 -10.96 20.31
CA PRO A 10 -12.65 -11.54 21.66
C PRO A 10 -13.99 -12.17 22.07
N GLN A 11 -15.11 -11.79 21.44
CA GLN A 11 -16.44 -12.37 21.67
C GLN A 11 -17.22 -12.49 20.35
N PRO A 12 -17.03 -13.58 19.57
CA PRO A 12 -17.60 -13.71 18.21
C PRO A 12 -19.13 -13.57 18.17
N ASN A 13 -19.82 -13.97 19.24
CA ASN A 13 -21.28 -13.90 19.32
C ASN A 13 -21.83 -12.53 19.78
N LYS A 14 -21.01 -11.70 20.46
CA LYS A 14 -21.44 -10.36 20.90
C LYS A 14 -21.11 -9.28 19.87
N PHE A 15 -20.05 -9.50 19.09
CA PHE A 15 -19.68 -8.67 17.95
C PHE A 15 -20.27 -9.25 16.67
N LYS A 16 -21.60 -9.41 16.61
CA LYS A 16 -22.30 -9.35 15.31
C LYS A 16 -22.18 -7.89 14.85
N HIS A 17 -21.01 -7.51 14.33
CA HIS A 17 -20.81 -6.20 13.74
C HIS A 17 -21.92 -6.01 12.71
N LYS A 18 -22.78 -5.00 12.91
CA LYS A 18 -23.83 -4.65 11.95
C LYS A 18 -23.26 -4.36 10.55
N ASN A 19 -21.95 -4.09 10.47
CA ASN A 19 -21.24 -3.70 9.25
C ASN A 19 -20.59 -4.87 8.48
N GLY A 20 -20.84 -6.12 8.88
CA GLY A 20 -20.27 -7.29 8.19
C GLY A 20 -18.79 -7.52 8.50
N THR A 21 -18.42 -8.76 8.82
CA THR A 21 -17.02 -9.14 8.95
C THR A 21 -16.53 -9.60 7.58
N LEU A 22 -15.51 -8.94 7.00
CA LEU A 22 -14.83 -9.45 5.80
C LEU A 22 -13.92 -10.65 6.12
N ARG A 23 -13.73 -10.93 7.41
CA ARG A 23 -13.06 -12.12 7.93
C ARG A 23 -13.74 -13.40 7.41
N GLY A 24 -13.00 -14.18 6.64
CA GLY A 24 -13.46 -15.46 6.06
C GLY A 24 -13.76 -15.42 4.57
N TYR A 25 -13.76 -14.24 3.94
CA TYR A 25 -13.80 -14.13 2.48
C TYR A 25 -12.43 -14.31 1.82
N GLU A 26 -11.36 -14.26 2.61
CA GLU A 26 -9.98 -14.39 2.15
C GLU A 26 -9.38 -15.72 2.60
N ASN A 27 -8.90 -16.50 1.62
CA ASN A 27 -8.35 -17.84 1.84
C ASN A 27 -6.81 -17.88 1.87
N ASN A 28 -6.14 -16.72 1.77
CA ASN A 28 -4.69 -16.60 1.77
C ASN A 28 -4.11 -16.30 3.18
N CYS A 29 -2.80 -16.47 3.32
CA CYS A 29 -2.03 -16.14 4.54
C CYS A 29 -2.25 -14.68 4.95
N SER A 30 -2.23 -14.39 6.27
CA SER A 30 -2.46 -13.02 6.74
C SER A 30 -1.25 -12.09 6.58
N MET A 31 -0.02 -12.62 6.51
CA MET A 31 1.18 -11.80 6.46
C MET A 31 1.99 -12.11 5.19
N PRO A 32 2.38 -11.08 4.40
CA PRO A 32 2.02 -9.66 4.52
C PRO A 32 0.59 -9.34 4.01
N SER A 33 0.05 -8.17 4.38
CA SER A 33 -1.20 -7.66 3.82
C SER A 33 -1.03 -7.21 2.36
N GLY A 34 -1.69 -7.90 1.44
CA GLY A 34 -1.66 -7.58 0.00
C GLY A 34 -2.27 -6.22 -0.34
N ASP A 35 -3.38 -5.86 0.29
CA ASP A 35 -4.04 -4.56 0.05
C ASP A 35 -3.19 -3.39 0.57
N SER A 36 -2.53 -3.57 1.72
CA SER A 36 -1.60 -2.57 2.25
C SER A 36 -0.39 -2.40 1.32
N ALA A 37 0.12 -3.51 0.78
CA ALA A 37 1.16 -3.52 -0.24
C ALA A 37 0.72 -2.74 -1.50
N GLN A 38 -0.44 -3.06 -2.08
CA GLN A 38 -0.97 -2.39 -3.26
C GLN A 38 -1.21 -0.88 -3.03
N GLY A 39 -1.78 -0.51 -1.88
CA GLY A 39 -1.97 0.88 -1.50
C GLY A 39 -0.64 1.65 -1.41
N ALA A 40 0.39 1.03 -0.84
CA ALA A 40 1.74 1.61 -0.80
C ALA A 40 2.38 1.71 -2.20
N VAL A 41 2.24 0.69 -3.05
CA VAL A 41 2.73 0.73 -4.44
C VAL A 41 2.08 1.88 -5.21
N PHE A 42 0.76 2.02 -5.10
CA PHE A 42 0.01 3.09 -5.75
C PHE A 42 0.49 4.46 -5.28
N ALA A 43 0.49 4.70 -3.97
CA ALA A 43 0.91 5.98 -3.38
C ALA A 43 2.34 6.36 -3.79
N THR A 44 3.27 5.40 -3.69
CA THR A 44 4.69 5.65 -3.99
C THR A 44 4.92 5.88 -5.48
N SER A 45 4.30 5.06 -6.34
CA SER A 45 4.41 5.23 -7.80
C SER A 45 3.81 6.55 -8.27
N PHE A 46 2.67 6.94 -7.71
CA PHE A 46 2.01 8.20 -8.05
C PHE A 46 2.84 9.41 -7.61
N TYR A 47 3.46 9.34 -6.42
CA TYR A 47 4.38 10.36 -5.94
C TYR A 47 5.59 10.56 -6.86
N PHE A 48 6.22 9.47 -7.32
CA PHE A 48 7.34 9.54 -8.28
C PHE A 48 6.91 10.03 -9.65
N LEU A 49 5.73 9.62 -10.14
CA LEU A 49 5.21 10.16 -11.39
C LEU A 49 5.04 11.68 -11.33
N LEU A 50 4.48 12.18 -10.22
CA LEU A 50 4.32 13.62 -10.01
C LEU A 50 5.65 14.34 -9.79
N SER A 51 6.65 13.69 -9.18
CA SER A 51 7.98 14.31 -9.01
C SER A 51 8.64 14.60 -10.35
N GLU A 52 8.52 13.68 -11.30
CA GLU A 52 9.03 13.87 -12.67
C GLU A 52 8.28 14.97 -13.41
N ILE A 53 6.94 15.03 -13.26
CA ILE A 53 6.13 16.09 -13.90
C ILE A 53 6.43 17.45 -13.27
N ASN A 54 6.54 17.54 -11.95
CA ASN A 54 6.82 18.80 -11.25
C ASN A 54 8.29 19.24 -11.39
N ALA A 55 9.22 18.34 -11.66
CA ALA A 55 10.55 18.75 -12.12
C ALA A 55 10.48 19.56 -13.44
N LEU A 56 9.39 19.39 -14.21
CA LEU A 56 9.12 20.13 -15.45
C LEU A 56 8.20 21.36 -15.25
N SER A 57 7.40 21.39 -14.17
CA SER A 57 6.48 22.49 -13.87
C SER A 57 6.67 22.98 -12.43
N GLU A 58 6.99 24.26 -12.22
CA GLU A 58 7.21 24.94 -10.92
C GLU A 58 5.99 24.92 -9.97
N PHE A 59 5.44 23.74 -9.67
CA PHE A 59 4.24 23.55 -8.87
C PHE A 59 4.62 23.49 -7.39
N SER A 60 4.22 24.50 -6.63
CA SER A 60 4.46 24.61 -5.19
C SER A 60 3.60 23.66 -4.33
N GLU A 61 2.54 23.08 -4.90
CA GLU A 61 1.56 22.23 -4.18
C GLU A 61 2.02 20.77 -3.97
N TYR A 62 3.22 20.42 -4.43
CA TYR A 62 3.75 19.05 -4.37
C TYR A 62 3.78 18.44 -2.96
N PHE A 63 4.10 19.27 -1.95
CA PHE A 63 4.14 18.82 -0.56
C PHE A 63 2.77 18.40 -0.05
N GLU A 64 1.68 19.03 -0.50
CA GLU A 64 0.33 18.70 -0.05
C GLU A 64 -0.10 17.33 -0.54
N ILE A 65 0.25 16.98 -1.77
CA ILE A 65 -0.06 15.68 -2.37
C ILE A 65 0.62 14.54 -1.61
N LEU A 66 1.86 14.72 -1.13
CA LEU A 66 2.53 13.70 -0.32
C LEU A 66 1.71 13.36 0.93
N TYR A 67 1.17 14.35 1.64
CA TYR A 67 0.34 14.11 2.81
C TYR A 67 -0.95 13.36 2.45
N VAL A 68 -1.59 13.71 1.34
CA VAL A 68 -2.78 13.00 0.86
C VAL A 68 -2.49 11.53 0.59
N LEU A 69 -1.36 11.22 -0.06
CA LEU A 69 -0.95 9.86 -0.37
C LEU A 69 -0.59 9.04 0.88
N ILE A 70 0.06 9.67 1.86
CA ILE A 70 0.35 9.05 3.16
C ILE A 70 -0.96 8.73 3.90
N ILE A 71 -1.88 9.69 3.97
CA ILE A 71 -3.20 9.50 4.62
C ILE A 71 -3.98 8.40 3.91
N PHE A 72 -3.99 8.39 2.58
CA PHE A 72 -4.61 7.33 1.79
C PHE A 72 -4.05 5.94 2.16
N SER A 73 -2.73 5.77 2.17
CA SER A 73 -2.10 4.49 2.51
C SER A 73 -2.39 4.06 3.96
N ALA A 74 -2.40 5.02 4.89
CA ALA A 74 -2.76 4.80 6.28
C ALA A 74 -4.22 4.37 6.45
N LEU A 75 -5.16 4.98 5.70
CA LEU A 75 -6.57 4.61 5.71
C LEU A 75 -6.79 3.20 5.14
N VAL A 76 -6.06 2.81 4.09
CA VAL A 76 -6.06 1.42 3.59
C VAL A 76 -5.61 0.46 4.70
N CYS A 77 -4.48 0.72 5.35
CA CYS A 77 -4.00 -0.13 6.44
C CYS A 77 -5.01 -0.20 7.60
N LEU A 78 -5.59 0.93 7.98
CA LEU A 78 -6.60 1.01 9.03
C LEU A 78 -7.85 0.21 8.69
N ALA A 79 -8.34 0.29 7.45
CA ALA A 79 -9.50 -0.48 7.02
C ALA A 79 -9.25 -1.99 7.17
N ARG A 80 -8.06 -2.47 6.79
CA ARG A 80 -7.67 -3.89 6.89
C ARG A 80 -7.61 -4.38 8.34
N VAL A 81 -7.22 -3.51 9.27
CA VAL A 81 -7.23 -3.80 10.72
C VAL A 81 -8.65 -3.71 11.29
N TYR A 82 -9.41 -2.68 10.91
CA TYR A 82 -10.77 -2.42 11.39
C TYR A 82 -11.73 -3.57 11.04
N PHE A 83 -11.65 -4.10 9.82
CA PHE A 83 -12.44 -5.25 9.39
C PHE A 83 -11.86 -6.60 9.85
N MET A 84 -10.85 -6.58 10.73
CA MET A 84 -10.19 -7.76 11.29
C MET A 84 -9.60 -8.70 10.23
N CYS A 85 -9.25 -8.17 9.05
CA CYS A 85 -8.61 -8.96 8.00
C CYS A 85 -7.14 -9.23 8.36
N HIS A 86 -6.46 -8.25 8.95
CA HIS A 86 -5.03 -8.30 9.24
C HIS A 86 -4.68 -7.73 10.61
N TYR A 87 -3.57 -8.17 11.20
CA TYR A 87 -2.97 -7.45 12.32
C TYR A 87 -2.27 -6.19 11.81
N VAL A 88 -2.10 -5.22 12.70
CA VAL A 88 -1.33 -3.98 12.43
C VAL A 88 0.06 -4.29 11.88
N GLY A 89 0.75 -5.32 12.42
CA GLY A 89 2.07 -5.72 11.92
C GLY A 89 2.04 -6.23 10.47
N ASP A 90 0.99 -6.96 10.08
CA ASP A 90 0.87 -7.52 8.73
C ASP A 90 0.66 -6.39 7.70
N THR A 91 -0.07 -5.32 8.07
CA THR A 91 -0.28 -4.14 7.23
C THR A 91 0.97 -3.28 7.12
N ILE A 92 1.70 -3.07 8.23
CA ILE A 92 2.96 -2.32 8.23
C ILE A 92 3.99 -3.03 7.34
N ILE A 93 4.18 -4.33 7.53
CA ILE A 93 5.19 -5.08 6.77
C ILE A 93 4.84 -5.11 5.28
N GLY A 94 3.55 -5.31 4.93
CA GLY A 94 3.12 -5.23 3.53
C GLY A 94 3.39 -3.87 2.90
N ALA A 95 3.02 -2.79 3.57
CA ALA A 95 3.27 -1.44 3.06
C ALA A 95 4.78 -1.13 2.95
N SER A 96 5.58 -1.47 3.96
CA SER A 96 7.04 -1.25 3.95
C SER A 96 7.73 -2.03 2.84
N MET A 97 7.45 -3.33 2.69
CA MET A 97 8.05 -4.17 1.64
C MET A 97 7.75 -3.60 0.25
N SER A 98 6.51 -3.17 0.01
CA SER A 98 6.11 -2.58 -1.26
C SER A 98 6.72 -1.21 -1.51
N PHE A 99 6.79 -0.34 -0.51
CA PHE A 99 7.49 0.94 -0.62
C PHE A 99 8.94 0.75 -1.07
N PHE A 100 9.69 -0.14 -0.39
CA PHE A 100 11.08 -0.44 -0.76
C PHE A 100 11.18 -1.04 -2.17
N SER A 101 10.29 -1.98 -2.51
CA SER A 101 10.27 -2.59 -3.85
C SER A 101 10.03 -1.55 -4.94
N THR A 102 9.03 -0.68 -4.77
CA THR A 102 8.74 0.41 -5.71
C THR A 102 9.90 1.40 -5.79
N TYR A 103 10.51 1.76 -4.67
CA TYR A 103 11.68 2.63 -4.64
C TYR A 103 12.85 2.04 -5.43
N LEU A 104 13.18 0.76 -5.21
CA LEU A 104 14.25 0.08 -5.95
C LEU A 104 13.95 0.00 -7.46
N ILE A 105 12.71 -0.30 -7.84
CA ILE A 105 12.27 -0.31 -9.25
C ILE A 105 12.47 1.08 -9.86
N TYR A 106 12.01 2.13 -9.17
CA TYR A 106 12.16 3.49 -9.64
C TYR A 106 13.63 3.93 -9.77
N GLN A 107 14.50 3.57 -8.82
CA GLN A 107 15.92 3.94 -8.87
C GLN A 107 16.72 3.17 -9.92
N TYR A 108 16.47 1.88 -10.10
CA TYR A 108 17.36 1.01 -10.89
C TYR A 108 16.77 0.53 -12.21
N VAL A 109 15.45 0.34 -12.30
CA VAL A 109 14.81 -0.20 -13.50
C VAL A 109 14.30 0.92 -14.39
N PHE A 110 13.63 1.91 -13.81
CA PHE A 110 13.00 2.99 -14.57
C PHE A 110 13.98 3.78 -15.47
N PRO A 111 15.20 4.16 -15.03
CA PRO A 111 16.12 4.91 -15.89
C PRO A 111 16.60 4.10 -17.11
N VAL A 112 16.79 2.78 -16.92
CA VAL A 112 17.21 1.87 -18.01
C VAL A 112 16.12 1.78 -19.06
N VAL A 113 14.88 1.55 -18.62
CA VAL A 113 13.71 1.46 -19.50
C VAL A 113 13.47 2.80 -20.21
N TYR A 114 13.55 3.91 -19.49
CA TYR A 114 13.37 5.26 -20.05
C TYR A 114 14.39 5.56 -21.16
N LYS A 115 15.67 5.25 -20.94
CA LYS A 115 16.71 5.42 -21.95
C LYS A 115 16.47 4.56 -23.19
N GLN A 116 15.95 3.34 -23.03
CA GLN A 116 15.61 2.48 -24.16
C GLN A 116 14.44 3.06 -24.98
N LEU A 117 13.41 3.57 -24.31
CA LEU A 117 12.27 4.21 -24.98
C LEU A 117 12.68 5.44 -25.79
N GLN A 118 13.61 6.25 -25.29
CA GLN A 118 14.12 7.40 -26.03
C GLN A 118 14.86 7.05 -27.32
N ASN A 119 15.42 5.84 -27.45
CA ASN A 119 16.10 5.40 -28.67
C ASN A 119 15.15 4.84 -29.74
N LEU A 120 13.87 4.63 -29.39
CA LEU A 120 12.85 4.11 -30.30
C LEU A 120 12.04 5.22 -31.00
N VAL A 121 12.14 6.45 -30.50
CA VAL A 121 11.47 7.66 -31.03
C VAL A 121 12.48 8.48 -31.82
#